data_AF-A0A2Z5R3X7-F1
#
_entry.id   AF-A0A2Z5R3X7-F1
#
_cell.length_a   1.000
_cell.length_b   1.000
_cell.length_c   1.000
_cell.angle_alpha   90.00
_cell.angle_beta   90.00
_cell.angle_gamma   90.00
#
_symmetry.space_group_name_H-M   'P 1'
#
loop_
_entity.id
_entity.type
_entity.pdbx_description
1 polymer ?
#
loop_
_entity_poly.entity_id
_entity_poly.type
_entity_poly.pdbx_seq_one_letter_code
_entity_poly.pdbx_strand_id
1 'polypeptide(L)'
;MFGRKSKVEKSPIEAVEPVEEAEPQVSKNSGYTAPKGRPTPSRKEREAARRKPIVGGDRQAAKEAQREQRAQDRKLHAHALRTGDEKYEKYLPAQHQGRQRRFVRDYVDARRNVGDYMLYVLGGCLLIGLIFAGTQLSFAPQVYTATVYIMYGYLFLFALDLWFLWRKLKGILVGKFGEAQRGSVSYILGGLA
;
A
#
# COMPACT_ATOMS: atom_id res chain seq x y z
N MET A 1 -39.08 10.43 -17.69
CA MET A 1 -37.68 10.84 -17.97
C MET A 1 -36.82 9.59 -17.89
N PHE A 2 -36.24 8.98 -18.92
CA PHE A 2 -35.80 9.39 -20.24
C PHE A 2 -35.89 8.18 -21.18
N GLY A 3 -36.42 8.39 -22.39
CA GLY A 3 -36.27 7.43 -23.49
C GLY A 3 -34.85 7.48 -24.05
N ARG A 4 -34.24 6.32 -24.29
CA ARG A 4 -33.00 6.21 -25.05
C ARG A 4 -33.35 5.77 -26.47
N LYS A 5 -33.17 6.70 -27.41
CA LYS A 5 -33.35 6.51 -28.84
C LYS A 5 -32.29 5.56 -29.40
N SER A 6 -32.73 4.82 -30.41
CA SER A 6 -32.02 3.97 -31.34
C SER A 6 -30.89 4.69 -32.09
N LYS A 7 -29.86 3.92 -32.46
CA LYS A 7 -29.16 4.13 -33.72
C LYS A 7 -28.89 2.77 -34.35
N VAL A 8 -29.62 2.53 -35.43
CA VAL A 8 -29.49 1.42 -36.37
C VAL A 8 -28.35 1.78 -37.31
N GLU A 9 -27.42 0.85 -37.53
CA GLU A 9 -26.49 0.88 -38.65
C GLU A 9 -26.67 -0.44 -39.40
N LYS A 10 -26.97 -0.33 -40.69
CA LYS A 10 -27.42 -1.40 -41.59
C LYS A 10 -26.43 -1.48 -42.74
N SER A 11 -25.86 -2.65 -42.99
CA SER A 11 -25.21 -3.02 -44.26
C SER A 11 -25.20 -4.57 -44.35
N PRO A 12 -25.11 -5.17 -45.55
CA PRO A 12 -26.26 -5.84 -46.16
C PRO A 12 -26.05 -7.33 -46.44
N ILE A 13 -27.17 -8.06 -46.38
CA ILE A 13 -27.62 -9.13 -47.28
C ILE A 13 -26.54 -10.02 -47.92
N GLU A 14 -26.45 -11.25 -47.43
CA GLU A 14 -26.08 -12.41 -48.26
C GLU A 14 -27.17 -13.47 -48.06
N ALA A 15 -27.74 -13.91 -49.17
CA ALA A 15 -28.93 -14.75 -49.26
C ALA A 15 -28.55 -16.23 -49.31
N VAL A 16 -29.17 -17.04 -48.45
CA VAL A 16 -29.33 -18.48 -48.65
C VAL A 16 -30.71 -18.87 -48.12
N GLU A 17 -31.64 -19.20 -49.03
CA GLU A 17 -32.92 -19.87 -48.77
C GLU A 17 -32.69 -21.39 -48.54
N PRO A 18 -33.74 -22.22 -48.35
CA PRO A 18 -34.45 -22.47 -47.11
C PRO A 18 -34.30 -23.94 -46.66
N VAL A 19 -34.18 -24.21 -45.36
CA VAL A 19 -34.34 -25.59 -44.85
C VAL A 19 -35.48 -25.63 -43.86
N GLU A 20 -36.62 -25.93 -44.46
CA GLU A 20 -37.74 -26.74 -43.98
C GLU A 20 -37.74 -27.13 -42.50
N GLU A 21 -38.72 -26.55 -41.84
CA GLU A 21 -39.29 -26.84 -40.54
C GLU A 21 -39.75 -28.31 -40.45
N ALA A 22 -39.00 -29.13 -39.71
CA ALA A 22 -39.48 -30.43 -39.25
C ALA A 22 -40.03 -30.27 -37.83
N GLU A 23 -41.29 -29.86 -37.71
CA GLU A 23 -42.06 -30.03 -36.48
C GLU A 23 -42.18 -31.53 -36.18
N PRO A 24 -41.76 -32.04 -35.00
CA PRO A 24 -42.29 -33.30 -34.54
C PRO A 24 -43.75 -33.06 -34.17
N GLN A 25 -44.65 -33.54 -35.03
CA GLN A 25 -46.08 -33.56 -34.82
C GLN A 25 -46.39 -34.12 -33.43
N VAL A 26 -46.83 -33.22 -32.54
CA VAL A 26 -47.39 -33.57 -31.25
C VAL A 26 -48.73 -34.23 -31.51
N SER A 27 -48.76 -35.55 -31.43
CA SER A 27 -50.01 -36.29 -31.39
C SER A 27 -50.78 -35.87 -30.13
N LYS A 28 -51.90 -35.19 -30.36
CA LYS A 28 -52.86 -34.79 -29.33
C LYS A 28 -53.60 -36.04 -28.83
N ASN A 29 -52.98 -36.75 -27.89
CA ASN A 29 -53.71 -37.55 -26.92
C ASN A 29 -53.75 -36.74 -25.61
N SER A 30 -54.84 -36.00 -25.45
CA SER A 30 -55.19 -35.31 -24.21
C SER A 30 -55.39 -36.33 -23.09
N GLY A 31 -54.48 -36.38 -22.12
CA GLY A 31 -54.72 -37.08 -20.85
C GLY A 31 -53.52 -37.76 -20.19
N TYR A 32 -52.35 -37.85 -20.83
CA TYR A 32 -51.20 -38.55 -20.23
C TYR A 32 -50.17 -37.57 -19.65
N THR A 33 -50.29 -37.27 -18.36
CA THR A 33 -49.19 -36.69 -17.57
C THR A 33 -48.35 -37.84 -17.04
N ALA A 34 -47.07 -37.92 -17.44
CA ALA A 34 -46.16 -38.91 -16.86
C ALA A 34 -46.16 -38.80 -15.33
N PRO A 35 -46.20 -39.93 -14.59
CA PRO A 35 -46.24 -39.89 -13.13
C PRO A 35 -45.03 -39.10 -12.61
N LYS A 36 -45.27 -38.13 -11.72
CA LYS A 36 -44.22 -37.35 -11.05
C LYS A 36 -43.33 -38.32 -10.27
N GLY A 37 -42.29 -38.83 -10.95
CA GLY A 37 -41.51 -40.02 -10.55
C GLY A 37 -40.51 -39.80 -9.42
N ARG A 38 -40.70 -38.77 -8.59
CA ARG A 38 -39.93 -38.61 -7.36
C ARG A 38 -40.73 -37.78 -6.36
N PRO A 39 -40.87 -38.23 -5.10
CA PRO A 39 -41.29 -37.36 -4.02
C PRO A 39 -40.43 -36.09 -4.01
N THR A 40 -41.06 -34.92 -3.95
CA THR A 40 -40.31 -33.68 -3.70
C THR A 40 -39.56 -33.85 -2.38
N PRO A 41 -38.22 -33.63 -2.34
CA PRO A 41 -37.43 -33.88 -1.15
C PRO A 41 -38.03 -33.13 0.03
N SER A 42 -38.11 -33.84 1.16
CA SER A 42 -38.77 -33.36 2.37
C SER A 42 -38.09 -32.08 2.85
N ARG A 43 -38.85 -31.18 3.48
CA ARG A 43 -38.32 -29.92 4.01
C ARG A 43 -37.08 -30.16 4.88
N LYS A 44 -37.06 -31.25 5.65
CA LYS A 44 -35.92 -31.67 6.50
C LYS A 44 -34.66 -31.99 5.70
N GLU A 45 -34.78 -32.62 4.54
CA GLU A 45 -33.66 -32.96 3.66
C GLU A 45 -33.09 -31.71 2.97
N ARG A 46 -33.97 -30.79 2.55
CA ARG A 46 -33.54 -29.49 1.99
C ARG A 46 -32.86 -28.62 3.05
N GLU A 47 -33.36 -28.62 4.28
CA GLU A 47 -32.74 -27.91 5.40
C GLU A 47 -31.38 -28.54 5.78
N ALA A 48 -31.27 -29.86 5.79
CA ALA A 48 -30.00 -30.57 6.02
C ALA A 48 -28.97 -30.29 4.92
N ALA A 49 -29.37 -30.30 3.65
CA ALA A 49 -28.49 -29.95 2.52
C ALA A 49 -28.07 -28.46 2.53
N ARG A 50 -28.89 -27.58 3.10
CA ARG A 50 -28.59 -26.14 3.24
C ARG A 50 -27.75 -25.83 4.48
N ARG A 51 -27.77 -26.69 5.49
CA ARG A 51 -26.89 -26.62 6.67
C ARG A 51 -25.47 -27.04 6.27
N LYS A 52 -24.75 -26.14 5.61
CA LYS A 52 -23.29 -26.24 5.52
C LYS A 52 -22.72 -25.94 6.91
N PRO A 53 -21.86 -26.81 7.48
CA PRO A 53 -21.20 -26.50 8.74
C PRO A 53 -20.38 -25.21 8.58
N ILE A 54 -20.55 -24.27 9.50
CA ILE A 54 -19.85 -22.97 9.51
C ILE A 54 -18.32 -23.17 9.56
N VAL A 55 -17.87 -24.35 9.97
CA VAL A 55 -16.48 -24.82 9.89
C VAL A 55 -16.49 -26.16 9.13
N GLY A 56 -16.39 -26.08 7.80
CA GLY A 56 -16.20 -27.27 6.97
C GLY A 56 -14.72 -27.68 6.95
N GLY A 57 -14.45 -28.96 7.22
CA GLY A 57 -13.12 -29.58 7.03
C GLY A 57 -12.05 -29.16 8.03
N ASP A 58 -11.21 -30.13 8.39
CA ASP A 58 -10.10 -30.11 9.34
C ASP A 58 -9.61 -28.72 9.82
N ARG A 59 -10.12 -28.30 10.99
CA ARG A 59 -9.79 -27.02 11.63
C ARG A 59 -8.29 -26.87 11.91
N GLN A 60 -7.57 -27.99 12.04
CA GLN A 60 -6.12 -27.99 12.24
C GLN A 60 -5.40 -27.61 10.95
N ALA A 61 -5.74 -28.25 9.83
CA ALA A 61 -5.20 -27.90 8.51
C ALA A 61 -5.49 -26.44 8.13
N ALA A 62 -6.70 -25.93 8.40
CA ALA A 62 -7.03 -24.53 8.18
C ALA A 62 -6.20 -23.57 9.05
N LYS A 63 -5.88 -23.96 10.29
CA LYS A 63 -5.06 -23.15 11.21
C LYS A 63 -3.59 -23.15 10.79
N GLU A 64 -3.08 -24.27 10.29
CA GLU A 64 -1.73 -24.40 9.75
C GLU A 64 -1.57 -23.57 8.47
N ALA A 65 -2.49 -23.69 7.52
CA ALA A 65 -2.52 -22.85 6.32
C ALA A 65 -2.57 -21.35 6.66
N GLN A 66 -3.37 -20.97 7.66
CA GLN A 66 -3.42 -19.57 8.11
C GLN A 66 -2.11 -19.12 8.75
N ARG A 67 -1.41 -19.98 9.50
CA ARG A 67 -0.09 -19.67 10.08
C ARG A 67 0.95 -19.48 8.99
N GLU A 68 0.95 -20.33 7.98
CA GLU A 68 1.85 -20.24 6.83
C GLU A 68 1.61 -18.97 6.03
N GLN A 69 0.34 -18.64 5.72
CA GLN A 69 -0.01 -17.39 5.04
C GLN A 69 0.50 -16.17 5.83
N ARG A 70 0.24 -16.11 7.14
CA ARG A 70 0.76 -15.02 7.99
C ARG A 70 2.29 -14.96 8.01
N ALA A 71 2.97 -16.10 7.97
CA ALA A 71 4.42 -16.14 7.91
C ALA A 71 4.95 -15.63 6.56
N GLN A 72 4.30 -15.98 5.46
CA GLN A 72 4.62 -15.48 4.12
C GLN A 72 4.37 -13.97 4.02
N ASP A 73 3.23 -13.48 4.51
CA ASP A 73 2.93 -12.05 4.56
C ASP A 73 4.01 -11.30 5.33
N ARG A 74 4.39 -11.76 6.54
CA ARG A 74 5.47 -11.14 7.31
C ARG A 74 6.79 -11.07 6.54
N LYS A 75 7.15 -12.13 5.80
CA LYS A 75 8.36 -12.15 4.97
C LYS A 75 8.26 -11.12 3.83
N LEU A 76 7.10 -11.00 3.19
CA LEU A 76 6.85 -10.02 2.13
C LEU A 76 6.91 -8.59 2.67
N HIS A 77 6.29 -8.32 3.81
CA HIS A 77 6.38 -7.03 4.50
C HIS A 77 7.84 -6.67 4.86
N ALA A 78 8.60 -7.61 5.43
CA ALA A 78 10.00 -7.39 5.77
C ALA A 78 10.88 -7.16 4.53
N HIS A 79 10.65 -7.91 3.46
CA HIS A 79 11.32 -7.71 2.18
C HIS A 79 10.99 -6.33 1.60
N ALA A 80 9.72 -5.94 1.60
CA ALA A 80 9.29 -4.66 1.07
C ALA A 80 9.95 -3.47 1.79
N LEU A 81 10.13 -3.57 3.11
CA LEU A 81 10.82 -2.55 3.91
C LEU A 81 12.32 -2.50 3.62
N ARG A 82 12.98 -3.63 3.35
CA ARG A 82 14.43 -3.67 3.05
C ARG A 82 14.75 -3.19 1.64
N THR A 83 14.01 -3.67 0.65
CA THR A 83 14.36 -3.45 -0.76
C THR A 83 13.74 -2.15 -1.29
N GLY A 84 12.60 -1.72 -0.74
CA GLY A 84 11.91 -0.52 -1.18
C GLY A 84 11.36 -0.59 -2.61
N ASP A 85 11.35 -1.77 -3.22
CA ASP A 85 10.94 -2.03 -4.60
C ASP A 85 9.47 -1.71 -4.88
N GLU A 86 9.19 -1.21 -6.09
CA GLU A 86 7.85 -0.93 -6.62
C GLU A 86 6.89 -2.12 -6.50
N LYS A 87 7.42 -3.32 -6.79
CA LYS A 87 6.65 -4.56 -6.83
C LYS A 87 6.07 -4.92 -5.45
N TYR A 88 6.72 -4.48 -4.38
CA TYR A 88 6.34 -4.79 -3.02
C TYR A 88 5.68 -3.61 -2.29
N GLU A 89 5.38 -2.51 -3.00
CA GLU A 89 4.76 -1.31 -2.41
C GLU A 89 3.42 -1.62 -1.74
N LYS A 90 2.62 -2.54 -2.29
CA LYS A 90 1.35 -3.00 -1.70
C LYS A 90 1.50 -3.69 -0.33
N TYR A 91 2.71 -4.14 0.00
CA TYR A 91 3.05 -4.74 1.30
C TYR A 91 3.71 -3.73 2.24
N LEU A 92 3.84 -2.44 1.88
CA LEU A 92 4.26 -1.44 2.86
C LEU A 92 3.10 -1.12 3.81
N PRO A 93 3.35 -0.59 5.03
CA PRO A 93 2.28 -0.05 5.85
C PRO A 93 1.54 1.06 5.08
N ALA A 94 0.23 1.23 5.30
CA ALA A 94 -0.60 2.18 4.56
C ALA A 94 -0.06 3.63 4.56
N GLN A 95 0.73 3.99 5.58
CA GLN A 95 1.39 5.28 5.70
C GLN A 95 2.56 5.48 4.73
N HIS A 96 3.17 4.42 4.19
CA HIS A 96 4.30 4.55 3.27
C HIS A 96 3.91 4.25 1.82
N GLN A 97 2.65 3.86 1.58
CA GLN A 97 2.14 3.55 0.25
C GLN A 97 1.81 4.81 -0.55
N GLY A 98 2.10 4.77 -1.86
CA GLY A 98 1.61 5.73 -2.84
C GLY A 98 2.73 6.39 -3.65
N ARG A 99 2.43 6.66 -4.92
CA ARG A 99 3.33 7.31 -5.89
C ARG A 99 4.03 8.56 -5.36
N GLN A 100 3.29 9.41 -4.64
CA GLN A 100 3.86 10.64 -4.10
C GLN A 100 4.79 10.37 -2.92
N ARG A 101 4.44 9.47 -2.00
CA ARG A 101 5.28 9.12 -0.84
C ARG A 101 6.55 8.39 -1.25
N ARG A 102 6.45 7.53 -2.27
CA ARG A 102 7.61 6.90 -2.89
C ARG A 102 8.58 7.93 -3.46
N PHE A 103 8.07 8.87 -4.26
CA PHE A 103 8.91 9.94 -4.81
C PHE A 103 9.60 10.76 -3.71
N VAL A 104 8.89 11.05 -2.62
CA VAL A 104 9.46 11.73 -1.45
C VAL A 104 10.58 10.91 -0.83
N ARG A 105 10.40 9.60 -0.64
CA ARG A 105 11.45 8.71 -0.12
C ARG A 105 12.67 8.69 -1.03
N ASP A 106 12.48 8.40 -2.31
CA ASP A 106 13.58 8.28 -3.27
C ASP A 106 14.34 9.62 -3.41
N TYR A 107 13.64 10.77 -3.28
CA TYR A 107 14.25 12.10 -3.27
C TYR A 107 15.04 12.39 -1.99
N VAL A 108 14.53 11.99 -0.82
CA VAL A 108 15.20 12.17 0.47
C VAL A 108 16.42 11.26 0.58
N ASP A 109 16.29 9.99 0.16
CA ASP A 109 17.38 8.99 0.18
C ASP A 109 18.50 9.33 -0.82
N ALA A 110 18.17 9.92 -1.97
CA ALA A 110 19.17 10.38 -2.93
C ALA A 110 19.96 11.61 -2.46
N ARG A 111 19.45 12.34 -1.45
CA ARG A 111 20.08 13.56 -0.96
C ARG A 111 20.96 13.24 0.23
N ARG A 112 22.23 13.65 0.17
CA ARG A 112 23.06 13.76 1.38
C ARG A 112 22.48 14.85 2.26
N ASN A 113 21.93 14.49 3.41
CA ASN A 113 21.35 15.45 4.34
C ASN A 113 22.42 15.94 5.31
N VAL A 114 22.23 17.14 5.85
CA VAL A 114 23.10 17.64 6.92
C VAL A 114 23.08 16.65 8.11
N GLY A 115 21.93 16.01 8.36
CA GLY A 115 21.75 15.00 9.42
C GLY A 115 22.75 13.83 9.40
N ASP A 116 23.23 13.39 8.24
CA ASP A 116 24.24 12.31 8.17
C ASP A 116 25.56 12.73 8.82
N TYR A 117 25.88 14.02 8.74
CA TYR A 117 27.05 14.60 9.37
C TYR A 117 26.85 14.91 10.86
N MET A 118 25.61 14.89 11.36
CA MET A 118 25.28 15.29 12.73
C MET A 118 25.92 14.36 13.75
N LEU A 119 25.95 13.05 13.47
CA LEU A 119 26.62 12.08 14.34
C LEU A 119 28.12 12.33 14.44
N TYR A 120 28.78 12.69 13.32
CA TYR A 120 30.21 13.01 13.33
C TYR A 120 30.49 14.30 14.11
N VAL A 121 29.65 15.32 13.93
CA VAL A 121 29.79 16.60 14.66
C VAL A 121 29.53 16.40 16.16
N LEU A 122 28.48 15.68 16.52
CA LEU A 122 28.13 15.40 17.92
C LEU A 122 29.21 14.55 18.59
N GLY A 123 29.68 13.49 17.92
CA GLY A 123 30.79 12.66 18.40
C GLY A 123 32.08 13.47 18.57
N GLY A 124 32.41 14.34 17.61
CA GLY A 124 33.55 15.24 17.70
C GLY A 124 33.45 16.21 18.88
N CYS A 125 32.28 16.84 19.07
CA CYS A 125 32.03 17.73 20.21
C CYS A 125 32.13 17.00 21.55
N LEU A 126 31.62 15.77 21.63
CA LEU A 126 31.70 14.93 22.83
C LEU A 126 33.15 14.52 23.13
N LEU A 127 33.93 14.14 22.11
CA LEU A 127 35.34 13.81 22.27
C LEU A 127 36.15 15.03 22.74
N ILE A 128 35.92 16.21 22.15
CA ILE A 128 36.54 17.47 22.62
C ILE A 128 36.15 17.71 24.07
N GLY A 129 34.85 17.59 24.41
CA GLY A 129 34.37 17.71 25.77
C GLY A 129 35.08 16.77 26.73
N LEU A 130 35.29 15.50 26.35
CA LEU A 130 35.97 14.50 27.18
C LEU A 130 37.47 14.77 27.35
N ILE A 131 38.16 15.18 26.28
CA ILE A 131 39.60 15.49 26.31
C ILE A 131 39.88 16.68 27.24
N PHE A 132 39.03 17.69 27.21
CA PHE A 132 39.20 18.89 28.03
C PHE A 132 38.52 18.78 29.40
N ALA A 133 37.62 17.81 29.62
CA ALA A 133 37.00 17.55 30.90
C ALA A 133 38.06 17.16 31.94
N GLY A 134 38.13 17.93 33.04
CA GLY A 134 39.08 17.70 34.13
C GLY A 134 40.48 18.27 33.92
N THR A 135 40.76 18.89 32.76
CA THR A 135 42.03 19.60 32.54
C THR A 135 42.06 20.92 33.32
N GLN A 136 43.21 21.26 33.90
CA GLN A 136 43.45 22.54 34.60
C GLN A 136 43.95 23.65 33.65
N LEU A 137 43.74 23.49 32.34
CA LEU A 137 44.17 24.44 31.31
C LEU A 137 43.31 25.71 31.39
N SER A 138 43.96 26.88 31.43
CA SER A 138 43.26 28.18 31.58
C SER A 138 42.29 28.51 30.43
N PHE A 139 42.40 27.82 29.29
CA PHE A 139 41.52 27.98 28.13
C PHE A 139 40.39 26.93 28.04
N ALA A 140 40.34 25.96 28.96
CA ALA A 140 39.33 24.90 28.94
C ALA A 140 37.88 25.42 29.01
N PRO A 141 37.54 26.46 29.82
CA PRO A 141 36.19 27.03 29.82
C PRO A 141 35.76 27.59 28.46
N GLN A 142 36.68 28.25 27.76
CA GLN A 142 36.44 28.85 26.44
C GLN A 142 36.17 27.77 25.39
N VAL A 143 36.86 26.64 25.46
CA VAL A 143 36.62 25.48 24.58
C VAL A 143 35.23 24.89 24.81
N TYR A 144 34.79 24.77 26.06
CA TYR A 144 33.43 24.30 26.37
C TYR A 144 32.37 25.24 25.80
N THR A 145 32.50 26.54 26.06
CA THR A 145 31.58 27.56 25.54
C THR A 145 31.55 27.56 24.01
N ALA A 146 32.71 27.47 23.35
CA ALA A 146 32.79 27.38 21.89
C ALA A 146 32.10 26.12 21.36
N THR A 147 32.29 24.98 22.01
CA THR A 147 31.65 23.70 21.64
C THR A 147 30.13 23.79 21.72
N VAL A 148 29.61 24.42 22.78
CA VAL A 148 28.16 24.66 22.94
C VAL A 148 27.62 25.56 21.84
N TYR A 149 28.32 26.64 21.49
CA TYR A 149 27.90 27.51 20.38
C TYR A 149 27.95 26.81 19.02
N ILE A 150 28.94 25.95 18.79
CA ILE A 150 29.01 25.13 17.58
C ILE A 150 27.79 24.19 17.51
N MET A 151 27.41 23.56 18.61
CA MET A 151 26.20 22.73 18.68
C MET A 151 24.93 23.53 18.35
N TYR A 152 24.77 24.73 18.91
CA TYR A 152 23.62 25.58 18.59
C TYR A 152 23.62 26.07 17.14
N GLY A 153 24.79 26.44 16.60
CA GLY A 153 24.95 26.82 15.21
C GLY A 153 24.57 25.65 14.28
N TYR A 154 24.99 24.44 14.62
CA TYR A 154 24.63 23.25 13.88
C TYR A 154 23.13 22.95 13.93
N LEU A 155 22.50 23.09 15.10
CA LEU A 155 21.06 22.96 15.26
C LEU A 155 20.31 23.95 14.34
N PHE A 156 20.79 25.18 14.26
CA PHE A 156 20.23 26.20 13.36
C PHE A 156 20.40 25.82 11.89
N LEU A 157 21.59 25.35 11.48
CA LEU A 157 21.83 24.87 10.11
C LEU A 157 20.94 23.67 9.75
N PHE A 158 20.73 22.75 10.69
CA PHE A 158 19.83 21.61 10.51
C PHE A 158 18.38 22.06 10.32
N ALA A 159 17.92 23.02 11.13
CA ALA A 159 16.58 23.61 10.98
C ALA A 159 16.41 24.31 9.61
N LEU A 160 17.44 25.03 9.15
CA LEU A 160 17.43 25.63 7.81
C LEU A 160 17.39 24.56 6.70
N ASP A 161 18.19 23.50 6.81
CA ASP A 161 18.19 22.43 5.81
C ASP A 161 16.82 21.75 5.69
N LEU A 162 16.17 21.47 6.82
CA LEU A 162 14.78 20.96 6.87
C LEU A 162 13.79 21.93 6.21
N TRP A 163 13.93 23.23 6.46
CA TRP A 163 13.07 24.25 5.86
C TRP A 163 13.27 24.34 4.34
N PHE A 164 14.51 24.30 3.86
CA PHE A 164 14.83 24.28 2.43
C PHE A 164 14.33 23.01 1.75
N LEU A 165 14.51 21.85 2.40
CA LEU A 165 13.98 20.56 1.93
C LEU A 165 12.47 20.65 1.71
N TRP A 166 11.76 21.15 2.72
CA TRP A 166 10.31 21.32 2.65
C TRP A 166 9.89 22.22 1.49
N ARG A 167 10.50 23.40 1.35
CA ARG A 167 10.15 24.35 0.28
C ARG A 167 10.41 23.79 -1.11
N LYS A 168 11.58 23.17 -1.33
CA LYS A 168 11.92 22.59 -2.63
C LYS A 168 11.02 21.41 -2.98
N LEU A 169 10.81 20.51 -2.03
CA LEU A 169 10.00 19.32 -2.26
C LEU A 169 8.55 19.67 -2.56
N LYS A 170 7.95 20.64 -1.86
CA LYS A 170 6.59 21.10 -2.17
C LYS A 170 6.48 21.59 -3.62
N GLY A 171 7.46 22.35 -4.09
CA GLY A 171 7.51 22.83 -5.48
C GLY A 171 7.59 21.67 -6.49
N ILE A 172 8.45 20.69 -6.23
CA ILE A 172 8.63 19.52 -7.11
C ILE A 172 7.37 18.65 -7.13
N LEU A 173 6.73 18.43 -5.98
CA LEU A 173 5.49 17.65 -5.87
C LEU A 173 4.36 18.29 -6.67
N VAL A 174 4.14 19.60 -6.52
CA VAL A 174 3.12 20.33 -7.28
C VAL A 174 3.45 20.32 -8.77
N GLY A 175 4.71 20.50 -9.16
CA GLY A 175 5.13 20.45 -10.56
C GLY A 175 4.95 19.07 -11.21
N LYS A 176 5.17 17.98 -10.46
CA LYS A 176 5.15 16.60 -11.01
C LYS A 176 3.79 15.92 -10.92
N PHE A 177 3.01 16.22 -9.87
CA PHE A 177 1.75 15.55 -9.57
C PHE A 177 0.52 16.48 -9.62
N GLY A 178 0.71 17.79 -9.86
CA GLY A 178 -0.36 18.79 -9.89
C GLY A 178 -0.83 19.22 -8.51
N GLU A 179 -0.90 18.29 -7.56
CA GLU A 179 -1.26 18.54 -6.17
C GLU A 179 -0.26 17.91 -5.21
N ALA A 180 -0.07 18.54 -4.05
CA ALA A 180 0.68 17.96 -2.96
C ALA A 180 -0.28 17.28 -1.96
N GLN A 181 -0.27 15.95 -1.90
CA GLN A 181 -0.99 15.18 -0.88
C GLN A 181 -0.75 15.73 0.53
N ARG A 182 -1.84 15.83 1.30
CA ARG A 182 -1.80 16.25 2.71
C ARG A 182 -1.00 15.23 3.53
N GLY A 183 -0.09 15.72 4.37
CA GLY A 183 0.77 14.88 5.22
C GLY A 183 2.05 14.39 4.56
N SER A 184 2.36 14.73 3.30
CA SER A 184 3.68 14.45 2.73
C SER A 184 4.81 15.15 3.50
N VAL A 185 4.51 16.27 4.16
CA VAL A 185 5.47 17.04 4.97
C VAL A 185 5.72 16.36 6.32
N SER A 186 4.66 15.96 7.02
CA SER A 186 4.78 15.24 8.30
C SER A 186 5.42 13.86 8.12
N TYR A 187 5.25 13.24 6.95
CA TYR A 187 5.92 11.98 6.59
C TYR A 187 7.44 12.09 6.58
N ILE A 188 7.98 13.22 6.11
CA ILE A 188 9.43 13.48 6.10
C ILE A 188 9.92 13.70 7.52
N LEU A 189 9.23 14.56 8.27
CA LEU A 189 9.60 14.88 9.65
C LEU A 189 9.52 13.65 10.58
N GLY A 190 8.53 12.78 10.39
CA GLY A 190 8.38 11.55 11.17
C GLY A 190 9.28 10.39 10.73
N GLY A 191 9.91 10.48 9.55
CA GLY A 191 10.92 9.51 9.10
C GLY A 191 12.36 9.92 9.44
N LEU A 192 12.57 11.18 9.83
CA LEU A 192 13.88 11.74 10.20
C LEU A 192 14.15 11.74 11.72
N ALA A 193 13.16 11.39 12.55
CA ALA A 193 13.27 11.25 14.01
C ALA A 193 13.34 9.78 14.41
#